data_AF-A0A349L078-F1
#
_entry.id   AF-A0A349L078-F1
#
_cell.length_a   1.000
_cell.length_b   1.000
_cell.length_c   1.000
_cell.angle_alpha   90.00
_cell.angle_beta   90.00
_cell.angle_gamma   90.00
#
_symmetry.space_group_name_H-M   'P 1'
#
loop_
_entity.id
_entity.type
_entity.pdbx_description
1 polymer ?
#
loop_
_entity_poly.entity_id
_entity_poly.type
_entity_poly.pdbx_seq_one_letter_code
_entity_poly.pdbx_strand_id
1 'polypeptide(L)'
;MLLELLLAAFSEYLRSDHFLALARHADHPNAFTRQRKLPSPALVGVLLGGMRKSIQAELDEFFTHLDQGAQLLRHVSERAFFRARAKLAATAIPALNTWLIQQAEAAGAIPRWHGRRLAA
;
A
#
# COMPACT_ATOMS: atom_id res chain seq x y z
N MET A 1 -14.86 -13.63 -7.40
CA MET A 1 -15.95 -12.80 -6.84
C MET A 1 -15.61 -12.14 -5.49
N LEU A 2 -15.62 -12.83 -4.33
CA LEU A 2 -15.38 -12.17 -3.03
C LEU A 2 -13.99 -11.52 -2.92
N LEU A 3 -12.94 -12.25 -3.34
CA LEU A 3 -11.57 -11.74 -3.34
C LEU A 3 -11.39 -10.53 -4.27
N GLU A 4 -12.01 -10.55 -5.44
CA GLU A 4 -11.94 -9.44 -6.40
C GLU A 4 -12.63 -8.19 -5.88
N LEU A 5 -13.78 -8.33 -5.21
CA LEU A 5 -14.46 -7.22 -4.56
C LEU A 5 -13.63 -6.65 -3.41
N LEU A 6 -13.02 -7.51 -2.59
CA LEU A 6 -12.15 -7.09 -1.50
C LEU A 6 -10.90 -6.37 -2.04
N LEU A 7 -10.30 -6.87 -3.12
CA LEU A 7 -9.15 -6.26 -3.76
C LEU A 7 -9.50 -4.93 -4.42
N ALA A 8 -10.69 -4.82 -5.04
CA ALA A 8 -11.19 -3.56 -5.58
C ALA A 8 -11.40 -2.51 -4.48
N ALA A 9 -12.09 -2.88 -3.40
CA ALA A 9 -12.30 -2.02 -2.24
C ALA A 9 -10.96 -1.59 -1.61
N PHE A 10 -10.01 -2.51 -1.51
CA PHE A 10 -8.65 -2.22 -1.03
C PHE A 10 -7.93 -1.20 -1.91
N SER A 11 -8.01 -1.39 -3.23
CA SER A 11 -7.45 -0.49 -4.23
C SER A 11 -8.06 0.91 -4.15
N GLU A 12 -9.37 1.01 -3.90
CA GLU A 12 -10.09 2.26 -3.71
C GLU A 12 -9.70 2.94 -2.40
N TYR A 13 -9.67 2.20 -1.30
CA TYR A 13 -9.26 2.71 0.01
C TYR A 13 -7.83 3.26 -0.01
N LEU A 14 -6.88 2.56 -0.65
CA LEU A 14 -5.51 3.04 -0.82
C LEU A 14 -5.42 4.38 -1.55
N ARG A 15 -6.34 4.66 -2.47
CA ARG A 15 -6.41 5.92 -3.24
C ARG A 15 -7.23 7.01 -2.54
N SER A 16 -7.93 6.68 -1.46
CA SER A 16 -8.80 7.63 -0.75
C SER A 16 -8.00 8.72 -0.01
N ASP A 17 -8.60 9.89 0.10
CA ASP A 17 -8.06 10.99 0.91
C ASP A 17 -7.96 10.62 2.41
N HIS A 18 -8.85 9.75 2.87
CA HIS A 18 -8.84 9.24 4.24
C HIS A 18 -7.55 8.48 4.55
N PHE A 19 -7.20 7.50 3.72
CA PHE A 19 -5.95 6.76 3.87
C PHE A 19 -4.74 7.68 3.68
N LEU A 20 -4.80 8.61 2.73
CA LEU A 20 -3.72 9.57 2.51
C LEU A 20 -3.44 10.44 3.74
N ALA A 21 -4.49 10.89 4.45
CA ALA A 21 -4.35 11.66 5.68
C ALA A 21 -3.69 10.83 6.80
N LEU A 22 -4.10 9.57 6.96
CA LEU A 22 -3.51 8.64 7.93
C LEU A 22 -2.06 8.26 7.60
N ALA A 23 -1.73 8.16 6.31
CA ALA A 23 -0.44 7.70 5.84
C ALA A 23 0.67 8.76 5.93
N ARG A 24 0.33 10.03 6.14
CA ARG A 24 1.32 11.13 6.21
C ARG A 24 2.01 11.18 7.56
N HIS A 25 3.33 11.31 7.54
CA HIS A 25 4.09 11.63 8.74
C HIS A 25 3.73 13.02 9.28
N ALA A 26 3.68 13.17 10.61
CA ALA A 26 3.29 14.42 11.28
C ALA A 26 4.19 15.61 10.87
N ASP A 27 5.49 15.37 10.74
CA ASP A 27 6.48 16.38 10.31
C ASP A 27 6.39 16.74 8.81
N HIS A 28 5.57 16.01 8.04
CA HIS A 28 5.47 16.16 6.60
C HIS A 28 4.00 16.19 6.12
N PRO A 29 3.20 17.19 6.56
CA PRO A 29 1.76 17.26 6.28
C PRO A 29 1.44 17.40 4.78
N ASN A 30 2.39 17.94 4.00
CA ASN A 30 2.26 18.11 2.55
C ASN A 30 2.85 16.95 1.75
N ALA A 31 3.32 15.86 2.39
CA ALA A 31 3.81 14.68 1.69
C ALA A 31 2.70 14.05 0.84
N PHE A 32 3.10 13.50 -0.32
CA PHE A 32 2.22 12.79 -1.25
C PHE A 32 1.04 13.61 -1.83
N THR A 33 1.05 14.94 -1.66
CA THR A 33 0.06 15.86 -2.28
C THR A 33 0.26 16.04 -3.78
N ARG A 34 1.48 15.79 -4.29
CA ARG A 34 1.81 15.90 -5.71
C ARG A 34 2.07 14.52 -6.33
N GLN A 35 1.41 14.23 -7.45
CA GLN A 35 1.62 13.03 -8.27
C GLN A 35 2.85 13.18 -9.18
N ARG A 36 4.08 13.20 -8.62
CA ARG A 36 5.31 13.46 -9.42
C ARG A 36 6.20 12.24 -9.70
N LYS A 37 6.47 11.39 -8.71
CA LYS A 37 7.45 10.28 -8.86
C LYS A 37 7.16 9.02 -8.05
N LEU A 38 6.47 9.13 -6.91
CA LEU A 38 6.06 7.96 -6.14
C LEU A 38 4.84 8.35 -5.31
N PRO A 39 3.62 8.13 -5.83
CA PRO A 39 2.40 8.40 -5.07
C PRO A 39 2.26 7.39 -3.91
N SER A 40 1.51 7.77 -2.87
CA SER A 40 1.30 6.93 -1.67
C SER A 40 0.89 5.48 -2.00
N PRO A 41 -0.07 5.21 -2.93
CA PRO A 41 -0.46 3.85 -3.27
C PRO A 41 0.68 3.00 -3.86
N ALA A 42 1.55 3.60 -4.68
CA ALA A 42 2.69 2.90 -5.27
C ALA A 42 3.76 2.58 -4.22
N LEU A 43 4.04 3.53 -3.31
CA LEU A 43 4.95 3.28 -2.18
C LEU A 43 4.46 2.13 -1.30
N VAL A 44 3.18 2.15 -0.94
CA VAL A 44 2.56 1.10 -0.13
C VAL A 44 2.54 -0.24 -0.88
N GLY A 45 2.23 -0.23 -2.19
CA GLY A 45 2.30 -1.43 -3.03
C GLY A 45 3.69 -2.09 -3.01
N VAL A 46 4.77 -1.30 -3.17
CA VAL A 46 6.15 -1.80 -3.04
C VAL A 46 6.40 -2.39 -1.65
N LEU A 47 5.96 -1.71 -0.59
CA LEU A 47 6.16 -2.18 0.79
C LEU A 47 5.43 -3.51 1.06
N LEU A 48 4.26 -3.72 0.48
CA LEU A 48 3.47 -4.95 0.62
C LEU A 48 4.02 -6.10 -0.24
N GLY A 49 4.66 -5.80 -1.36
CA GLY A 49 5.31 -6.81 -2.21
C GLY A 49 6.50 -7.52 -1.54
N GLY A 50 7.04 -6.92 -0.47
CA GLY A 50 8.24 -7.41 0.20
C GLY A 50 9.52 -7.11 -0.59
N MET A 51 10.67 -7.45 -0.03
CA MET A 51 11.97 -7.28 -0.69
C MET A 51 12.77 -8.57 -0.61
N ARG A 52 13.05 -9.17 -1.76
CA ARG A 52 13.79 -10.42 -1.95
C ARG A 52 15.16 -10.17 -2.58
N LYS A 53 15.35 -9.01 -3.21
CA LYS A 53 16.58 -8.55 -3.88
C LYS A 53 16.99 -7.17 -3.36
N SER A 54 17.97 -6.54 -4.01
CA SER A 54 18.28 -5.14 -3.76
C SER A 54 17.06 -4.26 -4.03
N ILE A 55 16.95 -3.15 -3.30
CA ILE A 55 15.81 -2.24 -3.40
C ILE A 55 15.63 -1.74 -4.84
N GLN A 56 16.72 -1.40 -5.52
CA GLN A 56 16.63 -0.96 -6.92
C GLN A 56 16.08 -2.05 -7.84
N ALA A 57 16.52 -3.30 -7.67
CA ALA A 57 16.01 -4.42 -8.47
C ALA A 57 14.52 -4.69 -8.20
N GLU A 58 14.08 -4.58 -6.93
CA GLU A 58 12.66 -4.71 -6.56
C GLU A 58 11.80 -3.58 -7.14
N LEU A 59 12.30 -2.34 -7.11
CA LEU A 59 11.61 -1.20 -7.71
C LEU A 59 11.48 -1.37 -9.22
N ASP A 60 12.56 -1.81 -9.88
CA ASP A 60 12.57 -2.04 -11.32
C ASP A 60 11.58 -3.15 -11.70
N GLU A 61 11.55 -4.26 -10.97
CA GLU A 61 10.61 -5.37 -11.17
C GLU A 61 9.16 -4.93 -10.92
N PHE A 62 8.90 -4.27 -9.79
CA PHE A 62 7.57 -3.75 -9.45
C PHE A 62 7.02 -2.80 -10.51
N PHE A 63 7.83 -1.85 -10.99
CA PHE A 63 7.39 -0.90 -12.02
C PHE A 63 7.30 -1.53 -13.40
N THR A 64 8.12 -2.54 -13.71
CA THR A 64 7.96 -3.33 -14.95
C THR A 64 6.61 -4.04 -14.98
N HIS A 65 6.18 -4.61 -13.85
CA HIS A 65 4.85 -5.26 -13.75
C HIS A 65 3.68 -4.28 -13.82
N LEU A 66 3.89 -3.00 -13.50
CA LEU A 66 2.87 -1.95 -13.59
C LEU A 66 2.72 -1.35 -15.01
N ASP A 67 3.68 -1.55 -15.92
CA ASP A 67 3.80 -0.80 -17.18
C ASP A 67 2.82 -1.23 -18.31
N GLN A 68 1.73 -1.94 -17.99
CA GLN A 68 0.50 -1.85 -18.81
C GLN A 68 -0.23 -0.50 -18.62
N GLY A 69 0.24 0.34 -17.70
CA GLY A 69 -0.27 1.69 -17.41
C GLY A 69 0.75 2.81 -17.66
N ALA A 70 1.40 2.77 -18.83
CA ALA A 70 1.99 3.91 -19.54
C ALA A 70 3.06 4.77 -18.82
N GLN A 71 4.34 4.51 -19.10
CA GLN A 71 5.40 5.53 -19.28
C GLN A 71 5.80 6.40 -18.06
N LEU A 72 5.17 6.27 -16.89
CA LEU A 72 5.13 7.38 -15.91
C LEU A 72 6.30 7.46 -14.91
N LEU A 73 7.19 6.47 -14.81
CA LEU A 73 8.15 6.37 -13.70
C LEU A 73 9.58 6.16 -14.18
N ARG A 74 10.16 7.21 -14.75
CA ARG A 74 11.62 7.34 -15.00
C ARG A 74 12.38 7.02 -13.71
N HIS A 75 12.78 5.75 -13.56
CA HIS A 75 13.65 5.14 -12.55
C HIS A 75 13.56 5.80 -11.16
N VAL A 76 12.60 5.38 -10.33
CA VAL A 76 12.60 5.74 -8.90
C VAL A 76 13.87 5.13 -8.31
N SER A 77 14.80 5.99 -7.88
CA SER A 77 16.01 5.50 -7.24
C SER A 77 15.72 5.01 -5.83
N GLU A 78 16.52 4.05 -5.36
CA GLU A 78 16.54 3.60 -3.96
C GLU A 78 16.53 4.78 -2.97
N ARG A 79 17.30 5.84 -3.23
CA ARG A 79 17.33 7.06 -2.41
C ARG A 79 15.99 7.80 -2.39
N ALA A 80 15.30 7.88 -3.52
CA ALA A 80 13.98 8.49 -3.61
C ALA A 80 12.94 7.66 -2.85
N PHE A 81 13.04 6.33 -2.95
CA PHE A 81 12.20 5.40 -2.19
C PHE A 81 12.39 5.58 -0.68
N PHE A 82 13.63 5.57 -0.17
CA PHE A 82 13.87 5.77 1.27
C PHE A 82 13.37 7.12 1.78
N ARG A 83 13.55 8.20 0.99
CA ARG A 83 13.00 9.52 1.35
C ARG A 83 11.48 9.53 1.37
N ALA A 84 10.83 8.78 0.48
CA ALA A 84 9.38 8.66 0.48
C ALA A 84 8.90 7.82 1.67
N ARG A 85 9.55 6.68 1.94
CA ARG A 85 9.28 5.82 3.10
C ARG A 85 9.42 6.58 4.43
N ALA A 86 10.45 7.41 4.57
CA ALA A 86 10.63 8.24 5.77
C ALA A 86 9.48 9.25 6.01
N LYS A 87 8.73 9.59 4.97
CA LYS A 87 7.55 10.49 5.04
C LYS A 87 6.24 9.74 5.24
N LEU A 88 6.28 8.40 5.24
CA LEU A 88 5.15 7.56 5.54
C LEU A 88 5.05 7.39 7.06
N ALA A 89 3.86 7.57 7.61
CA ALA A 89 3.61 7.30 9.02
C ALA A 89 3.82 5.81 9.32
N ALA A 90 4.47 5.50 10.45
CA ALA A 90 4.63 4.12 10.91
C ALA A 90 3.29 3.40 11.14
N THR A 91 2.22 4.17 11.40
CA THR A 91 0.85 3.71 11.58
C THR A 91 0.13 3.36 10.27
N ALA A 92 0.67 3.74 9.10
CA ALA A 92 0.00 3.58 7.82
C ALA A 92 -0.28 2.10 7.48
N ILE A 93 0.73 1.23 7.60
CA ILE A 93 0.60 -0.20 7.30
C ILE A 93 -0.27 -0.92 8.34
N PRO A 94 -0.10 -0.71 9.67
CA PRO A 94 -1.03 -1.24 10.66
C PRO A 94 -2.48 -0.82 10.42
N ALA A 95 -2.74 0.46 10.14
CA ALA A 95 -4.10 0.95 9.88
C ALA A 95 -4.70 0.32 8.63
N LEU A 96 -3.90 0.17 7.56
CA LEU A 96 -4.32 -0.52 6.34
C LEU A 96 -4.69 -1.99 6.60
N ASN A 97 -3.85 -2.70 7.38
CA ASN A 97 -4.10 -4.08 7.74
C ASN A 97 -5.38 -4.23 8.58
N THR A 98 -5.58 -3.36 9.58
CA THR A 98 -6.81 -3.33 10.38
C THR A 98 -8.04 -3.11 9.51
N TRP A 99 -7.99 -2.15 8.59
CA TRP A 99 -9.08 -1.89 7.66
C TRP A 99 -9.40 -3.11 6.79
N LEU A 100 -8.38 -3.74 6.20
CA LEU A 100 -8.56 -4.90 5.33
C LEU A 100 -9.17 -6.09 6.08
N ILE A 101 -8.72 -6.36 7.30
CA ILE A 101 -9.28 -7.40 8.17
C ILE A 101 -10.76 -7.10 8.45
N GLN A 102 -11.11 -5.86 8.78
CA GLN A 102 -12.51 -5.48 9.03
C GLN A 102 -13.40 -5.70 7.80
N GLN A 103 -12.92 -5.36 6.60
CA GLN A 103 -13.67 -5.63 5.37
C GLN A 103 -13.83 -7.13 5.12
N ALA A 104 -12.78 -7.92 5.34
CA ALA A 104 -12.84 -9.38 5.20
C ALA A 104 -13.79 -10.03 6.23
N GLU A 105 -13.82 -9.53 7.46
CA GLU A 105 -14.76 -10.00 8.49
C GLU A 105 -16.21 -9.65 8.13
N ALA A 106 -16.48 -8.42 7.70
CA ALA A 106 -17.81 -7.97 7.28
C ALA A 106 -18.31 -8.76 6.06
N ALA A 107 -17.40 -9.15 5.18
CA ALA A 107 -17.68 -9.98 4.01
C ALA A 107 -17.80 -11.49 4.33
N GLY A 108 -17.64 -11.90 5.60
CA GLY A 108 -17.71 -13.31 6.01
C GLY A 108 -16.54 -14.17 5.52
N ALA A 109 -15.44 -13.55 5.09
CA ALA A 109 -14.28 -14.24 4.50
C ALA A 109 -13.36 -14.90 5.53
N ILE A 110 -13.51 -14.57 6.82
CA ILE A 110 -12.65 -15.07 7.90
C ILE A 110 -13.41 -16.09 8.75
N PRO A 111 -13.01 -17.38 8.75
CA PRO A 111 -13.63 -18.39 9.60
C PRO A 111 -13.38 -18.09 11.08
N ARG A 112 -14.43 -18.27 11.89
CA ARG A 112 -14.39 -18.07 13.33
C ARG A 112 -14.63 -19.38 14.07
N TRP A 113 -13.85 -19.61 15.12
CA TRP A 113 -14.02 -20.72 16.06
C TRP A 113 -14.31 -20.15 17.45
N HIS A 114 -15.48 -20.50 18.02
CA HIS A 114 -16.00 -19.91 19.27
C HIS A 114 -15.89 -18.37 19.32
N GLY A 115 -16.22 -17.70 18.21
CA GLY A 115 -16.16 -16.23 18.11
C GLY A 115 -14.75 -15.64 17.97
N ARG A 116 -13.70 -16.46 17.98
CA ARG A 116 -12.31 -16.04 17.72
C ARG A 116 -11.94 -16.32 16.27
N ARG A 117 -11.07 -15.49 15.69
CA ARG A 117 -10.47 -15.79 14.37
C ARG A 117 -9.67 -17.08 14.49
N LEU A 118 -9.93 -18.02 13.58
CA LEU A 118 -9.16 -19.25 13.51
C LEU A 118 -7.77 -18.91 12.93
N ALA A 119 -6.71 -19.14 13.72
CA ALA A 119 -5.34 -19.16 13.23
C ALA A 119 -4.97 -20.65 13.11
N ALA A 120 -5.03 -21.17 11.88
CA ALA A 120 -4.66 -22.54 11.54
C ALA A 120 -3.41 -22.53 10.66
#